data_AF-A0A453HCB6-F1
#
_entry.id   AF-A0A453HCB6-F1
#
_cell.length_a   1.000
_cell.length_b   1.000
_cell.length_c   1.000
_cell.angle_alpha   90.00
_cell.angle_beta   90.00
_cell.angle_gamma   90.00
#
_symmetry.space_group_name_H-M   'P 1'
#
loop_
_entity.id
_entity.type
_entity.pdbx_description
1 polymer ?
#
loop_
_entity_poly.entity_id
_entity_poly.type
_entity_poly.pdbx_seq_one_letter_code
_entity_poly.pdbx_strand_id
1 'polypeptide(L)'
;DLHQTANSEVDTMMLTDAPLLYTPGQLALAALYKSNSALSVLDFERYLESVFSRQHFDCPVEQFIQIISSINHLVSQLQLPGTKEMRHADRKLKHCLDPSSSSHDDHKKKEKKSKHKSKRTASDAQL
;
A
#
# COMPACT_ATOMS: atom_id res chain seq x y z
N ASP A 1 8.05 7.77 23.84
CA ASP A 1 8.07 9.06 23.15
C ASP A 1 6.78 9.21 22.34
N LEU A 2 6.07 10.34 22.48
CA LEU A 2 4.79 10.60 21.82
C LEU A 2 4.94 10.60 20.30
N HIS A 3 6.01 11.21 19.79
CA HIS A 3 6.26 11.33 18.37
C HIS A 3 6.48 9.95 17.73
N GLN A 4 7.25 9.08 18.38
CA GLN A 4 7.48 7.71 17.90
C GLN A 4 6.18 6.90 17.87
N THR A 5 5.34 7.03 18.89
CA THR A 5 4.04 6.33 18.96
C THR A 5 3.12 6.82 17.85
N ALA A 6 3.09 8.14 17.60
CA ALA A 6 2.30 8.73 16.53
C ALA A 6 2.74 8.24 15.15
N ASN A 7 4.03 8.09 14.90
CA ASN A 7 4.52 7.53 13.65
C ASN A 7 4.03 6.08 13.44
N SER A 8 4.06 5.25 14.47
CA SER A 8 3.52 3.87 14.37
C SER A 8 2.01 3.83 14.11
N GLU A 9 1.25 4.78 14.65
CA GLU A 9 -0.18 4.92 14.35
C GLU A 9 -0.41 5.34 12.88
N VAL A 10 0.39 6.27 12.37
CA VAL A 10 0.36 6.66 10.94
C VAL A 10 0.70 5.46 10.05
N ASP A 11 1.75 4.72 10.36
CA ASP A 11 2.15 3.53 9.58
C ASP A 11 1.00 2.51 9.49
N THR A 12 0.25 2.35 10.57
CA THR A 12 -0.92 1.47 10.60
C THR A 12 -2.07 2.02 9.74
N MET A 13 -2.31 3.33 9.76
CA MET A 13 -3.31 3.99 8.90
C MET A 13 -2.97 3.80 7.41
N MET A 14 -1.70 3.78 7.04
CA MET A 14 -1.24 3.58 5.65
C MET A 14 -1.54 2.19 5.08
N LEU A 15 -1.89 1.22 5.94
CA LEU A 15 -2.31 -0.13 5.52
C LEU A 15 -3.82 -0.21 5.22
N THR A 16 -4.53 0.91 5.29
CA THR A 16 -5.97 1.02 5.04
C THR A 16 -6.26 2.02 3.93
N ASP A 17 -7.54 2.19 3.58
CA ASP A 17 -7.98 3.22 2.63
C ASP A 17 -8.00 4.64 3.22
N ALA A 18 -7.58 4.83 4.49
CA ALA A 18 -7.58 6.14 5.13
C ALA A 18 -6.84 7.24 4.32
N PRO A 19 -5.68 6.98 3.69
CA PRO A 19 -4.98 7.97 2.86
C PRO A 19 -5.74 8.41 1.60
N LEU A 20 -6.71 7.60 1.14
CA LEU A 20 -7.57 7.93 0.01
C LEU A 20 -8.80 8.76 0.43
N LEU A 21 -9.18 8.68 1.71
CA LEU A 21 -10.43 9.26 2.23
C LEU A 21 -10.20 10.55 3.03
N TYR A 22 -9.04 10.72 3.65
CA TYR A 22 -8.75 11.81 4.57
C TYR A 22 -7.49 12.57 4.19
N THR A 23 -7.45 13.85 4.56
CA THR A 23 -6.30 14.70 4.30
C THR A 23 -5.12 14.33 5.22
N PRO A 24 -3.86 14.57 4.80
CA PRO A 24 -2.69 14.29 5.62
C PRO A 24 -2.73 14.95 7.01
N GLY A 25 -3.29 16.16 7.12
CA GLY A 25 -3.46 16.86 8.40
C GLY A 25 -4.43 16.15 9.34
N GLN A 26 -5.54 15.60 8.81
CA GLN A 26 -6.50 14.81 9.60
C GLN A 26 -5.86 13.51 10.10
N LEU A 27 -5.09 12.82 9.25
CA LEU A 27 -4.38 11.60 9.63
C LEU A 27 -3.33 11.86 10.72
N ALA A 28 -2.53 12.92 10.54
CA ALA A 28 -1.52 13.32 11.53
C ALA A 28 -2.14 13.66 12.88
N LEU A 29 -3.23 14.44 12.90
CA LEU A 29 -3.92 14.78 14.14
C LEU A 29 -4.61 13.56 14.78
N ALA A 30 -5.18 12.65 13.99
CA ALA A 30 -5.76 11.41 14.51
C ALA A 30 -4.70 10.52 15.16
N ALA A 31 -3.52 10.40 14.54
CA ALA A 31 -2.40 9.66 15.09
C ALA A 31 -1.87 10.28 16.39
N LEU A 32 -1.75 11.62 16.44
CA LEU A 32 -1.38 12.36 17.64
C LEU A 32 -2.43 12.19 18.75
N TYR A 33 -3.71 12.28 18.44
CA TYR A 33 -4.80 12.08 19.40
C TYR A 33 -4.74 10.68 20.02
N LYS A 34 -4.64 9.65 19.19
CA LYS A 34 -4.59 8.25 19.63
C LYS A 34 -3.35 7.96 20.48
N SER A 35 -2.19 8.46 20.06
CA SER A 35 -0.94 8.31 20.80
C SER A 35 -0.95 9.05 22.13
N ASN A 36 -1.56 10.24 22.16
CA ASN A 36 -1.70 11.02 23.38
C ASN A 36 -2.71 10.41 24.35
N SER A 37 -3.76 9.73 23.86
CA SER A 37 -4.69 9.02 24.74
C SER A 37 -4.00 7.97 25.61
N ALA A 38 -2.91 7.35 25.13
CA ALA A 38 -2.14 6.37 25.89
C ALA A 38 -1.10 6.99 26.84
N LEU A 39 -0.61 8.20 26.54
CA LEU A 39 0.51 8.82 27.26
C LEU A 39 0.11 10.03 28.12
N SER A 40 -1.08 10.61 27.88
CA SER A 40 -1.65 11.79 28.56
C SER A 40 -0.67 12.97 28.68
N VAL A 41 0.11 13.24 27.62
CA VAL A 41 1.18 14.25 27.61
C VAL A 41 0.65 15.66 27.35
N LEU A 42 -0.41 15.79 26.55
CA LEU A 42 -1.02 17.07 26.20
C LEU A 42 -2.53 17.09 26.46
N ASP A 43 -3.03 18.26 26.84
CA ASP A 43 -4.46 18.58 26.79
C ASP A 43 -4.85 18.81 25.33
N PHE A 44 -5.30 17.73 24.69
CA PHE A 44 -5.55 17.72 23.25
C PHE A 44 -6.77 18.55 22.86
N GLU A 45 -7.79 18.58 23.72
CA GLU A 45 -9.01 19.35 23.50
C GLU A 45 -8.71 20.85 23.47
N ARG A 46 -8.00 21.35 24.50
CA ARG A 46 -7.53 22.73 24.54
C ARG A 46 -6.61 23.08 23.35
N TYR A 47 -5.75 22.14 22.94
CA TYR A 47 -4.90 22.34 21.76
C TYR A 47 -5.73 22.53 20.49
N LEU A 48 -6.73 21.68 20.26
CA LEU A 48 -7.63 21.80 19.11
C LEU A 48 -8.42 23.11 19.13
N GLU A 49 -9.05 23.46 20.26
CA GLU A 49 -9.76 24.74 20.40
C GLU A 49 -8.87 25.92 19.99
N SER A 50 -7.61 25.89 20.43
CA SER A 50 -6.62 26.92 20.10
C SER A 50 -6.27 26.97 18.62
N VAL A 51 -6.14 25.82 17.95
CA VAL A 51 -5.86 25.75 16.50
C VAL A 51 -7.05 26.24 15.69
N PHE A 52 -8.26 25.80 16.04
CA PHE A 52 -9.49 26.13 15.32
C PHE A 52 -9.83 27.62 15.43
N SER A 53 -9.65 28.19 16.63
CA SER A 53 -9.85 29.62 16.87
C SER A 53 -8.93 30.50 16.01
N ARG A 54 -7.68 30.09 15.81
CA ARG A 54 -6.69 30.86 15.03
C ARG A 54 -6.94 30.80 13.52
N GLN A 55 -7.44 29.67 13.04
CA GLN A 55 -7.64 29.46 11.60
C GLN A 55 -9.05 29.80 11.11
N HIS A 56 -9.91 30.33 11.99
CA HIS A 56 -11.30 30.67 11.69
C HIS A 56 -12.04 29.52 10.98
N PHE A 57 -11.81 28.29 11.44
CA PHE A 57 -12.55 27.15 10.90
C PHE A 57 -14.00 27.22 11.36
N ASP A 58 -14.93 27.18 10.40
CA ASP A 58 -16.38 27.03 10.67
C ASP A 58 -16.76 25.60 11.11
N CYS A 59 -15.77 24.71 11.24
CA CYS A 59 -15.96 23.32 11.63
C CYS A 59 -15.90 23.17 13.16
N PRO A 60 -16.96 22.72 13.84
CA PRO A 60 -16.95 22.43 15.26
C PRO A 60 -15.96 21.31 15.60
N VAL A 61 -15.35 21.38 16.79
CA VAL A 61 -14.40 20.36 17.31
C VAL A 61 -15.04 18.97 17.32
N GLU A 62 -16.35 18.89 17.52
CA GLU A 62 -17.13 17.65 17.51
C GLU A 62 -17.09 16.93 16.15
N GLN A 63 -17.14 17.68 15.04
CA GLN A 63 -17.00 17.08 13.71
C GLN A 63 -15.60 16.48 13.54
N PHE A 64 -14.58 17.13 14.09
CA PHE A 64 -13.23 16.60 14.06
C PHE A 64 -13.09 15.32 14.89
N ILE A 65 -13.73 15.24 16.06
CA ILE A 65 -13.80 14.02 16.87
C ILE A 65 -14.49 12.88 16.08
N GLN A 66 -15.52 13.18 15.30
CA GLN A 66 -16.17 12.20 14.42
C GLN A 66 -15.22 11.70 13.32
N ILE A 67 -14.41 12.57 12.73
CA ILE A 67 -13.40 12.20 11.74
C ILE A 67 -12.35 11.28 12.37
N ILE A 68 -11.82 11.62 13.55
CA ILE A 68 -10.89 10.75 14.29
C ILE A 68 -11.52 9.39 14.56
N SER A 69 -12.77 9.37 15.02
CA SER A 69 -13.49 8.13 15.33
C SER A 69 -13.67 7.26 14.08
N SER A 70 -13.94 7.88 12.93
CA SER A 70 -14.08 7.19 11.65
C SER A 70 -12.75 6.59 11.17
N ILE A 71 -11.66 7.35 11.27
CA ILE A 71 -10.29 6.86 10.96
C ILE A 71 -9.96 5.68 11.87
N ASN A 72 -10.17 5.82 13.18
CA ASN A 72 -9.88 4.76 14.15
C ASN A 72 -10.72 3.50 13.89
N HIS A 73 -11.99 3.66 13.49
CA HIS A 73 -12.83 2.55 13.11
C HIS A 73 -12.25 1.82 11.90
N LEU A 74 -11.89 2.54 10.83
CA LEU A 74 -11.27 1.94 9.65
C LEU A 74 -9.99 1.16 9.98
N VAL A 75 -9.12 1.74 10.81
CA VAL A 75 -7.90 1.09 11.29
C VAL A 75 -8.21 -0.16 12.12
N SER A 76 -9.23 -0.12 12.97
CA SER A 76 -9.62 -1.26 13.81
C SER A 76 -10.12 -2.47 13.01
N GLN A 77 -10.62 -2.22 11.79
CA GLN A 77 -11.11 -3.27 10.88
C GLN A 77 -9.99 -3.88 10.03
N LEU A 78 -8.75 -3.38 10.14
CA LEU A 78 -7.62 -3.90 9.36
C LEU A 78 -7.40 -5.39 9.65
N GLN A 79 -7.52 -6.22 8.61
CA GLN A 79 -7.19 -7.63 8.64
C GLN A 79 -5.98 -7.87 7.74
N LEU A 80 -4.86 -8.28 8.33
CA LEU A 80 -3.66 -8.61 7.58
C LEU A 80 -3.77 -10.04 7.03
N PRO A 81 -3.58 -10.24 5.71
CA PRO A 81 -3.70 -11.56 5.11
C PRO A 81 -2.62 -12.50 5.66
N GLY A 82 -3.03 -13.74 5.93
CA GLY A 82 -2.12 -14.79 6.38
C GLY A 82 -1.15 -15.24 5.28
N THR A 83 -0.05 -15.89 5.68
CA THR A 83 0.97 -16.38 4.72
C THR A 83 0.41 -17.34 3.68
N LYS A 84 -0.59 -18.16 4.04
CA LYS A 84 -1.25 -19.10 3.11
C LYS A 84 -2.09 -18.37 2.07
N GLU A 85 -2.86 -17.37 2.50
CA GLU A 85 -3.72 -16.54 1.65
C GLU A 85 -2.85 -15.73 0.68
N MET A 86 -1.77 -15.13 1.17
CA MET A 86 -0.82 -14.39 0.35
C MET A 86 -0.17 -15.27 -0.73
N ARG A 87 0.25 -16.51 -0.40
CA ARG A 87 0.78 -17.46 -1.38
C ARG A 87 -0.26 -17.93 -2.40
N HIS A 88 -1.53 -17.97 -2.01
CA HIS A 88 -2.61 -18.32 -2.93
C HIS A 88 -2.90 -17.16 -3.89
N ALA A 89 -2.97 -15.93 -3.37
CA ALA A 89 -3.12 -14.71 -4.17
C ALA A 89 -1.97 -14.55 -5.18
N ASP A 90 -0.71 -14.69 -4.74
CA ASP A 90 0.47 -14.63 -5.63
C ASP A 90 0.40 -15.64 -6.78
N ARG A 91 0.00 -16.89 -6.49
CA ARG A 91 -0.18 -17.91 -7.54
C ARG A 91 -1.25 -17.50 -8.55
N LYS A 92 -2.38 -16.96 -8.10
CA LYS A 92 -3.44 -16.47 -9.01
C LYS A 92 -2.94 -15.29 -9.86
N LEU A 93 -2.26 -14.32 -9.25
CA LEU A 93 -1.70 -13.16 -9.96
C LEU A 93 -0.69 -13.58 -11.03
N LYS A 94 0.18 -14.56 -10.75
CA LYS A 94 1.13 -15.12 -11.72
C LYS A 94 0.48 -15.70 -12.97
N HIS A 95 -0.73 -16.25 -12.85
CA HIS A 95 -1.47 -16.77 -14.00
C HIS A 95 -2.20 -15.68 -14.79
N CYS A 96 -2.41 -14.50 -14.19
CA CYS A 96 -3.09 -13.35 -14.82
C CYS A 96 -2.10 -12.29 -15.34
N LEU A 97 -0.82 -12.43 -15.04
CA LEU A 97 0.23 -11.53 -15.52
C LEU A 97 0.31 -11.58 -17.05
N ASP A 98 0.30 -10.41 -17.68
CA ASP A 98 0.43 -10.27 -19.12
C ASP A 98 1.78 -10.85 -19.56
N PRO A 99 1.82 -11.85 -20.46
CA PRO A 99 3.07 -12.42 -20.97
C PRO A 99 4.01 -11.36 -21.55
N SER A 100 3.47 -10.27 -22.12
CA SER A 100 4.27 -9.17 -22.67
C SER A 100 5.01 -8.35 -21.59
N SER A 101 4.47 -8.32 -20.36
CA SER A 101 5.12 -7.68 -19.21
C SER A 101 6.26 -8.51 -18.61
N SER A 102 6.24 -9.85 -18.82
CA SER A 102 7.31 -10.76 -18.38
C SER A 102 8.47 -10.91 -19.38
N SER A 103 8.30 -10.41 -20.61
CA SER A 103 9.27 -10.57 -21.71
C SER A 103 10.52 -9.69 -21.60
N HIS A 104 10.58 -8.74 -20.68
CA HIS A 104 11.69 -7.77 -20.63
C HIS A 104 12.95 -8.29 -19.91
N ASP A 105 12.89 -9.40 -19.17
CA ASP A 105 14.06 -9.92 -18.43
C ASP A 105 14.66 -11.24 -18.96
N ASP A 106 14.04 -11.90 -19.93
CA ASP A 106 14.56 -13.16 -20.50
C ASP A 106 15.34 -12.99 -21.82
N HIS A 107 15.68 -11.77 -22.22
CA HIS A 107 16.57 -11.53 -23.36
C HIS A 107 18.06 -11.62 -22.99
N LYS A 108 18.49 -12.76 -22.43
CA LYS A 108 19.92 -13.09 -22.43
C LYS A 108 20.29 -14.57 -22.38
N LYS A 109 19.50 -15.49 -22.96
CA LYS A 109 20.04 -16.86 -23.15
C LYS A 109 19.36 -17.75 -24.20
N LYS A 110 19.38 -17.39 -25.49
CA LYS A 110 19.37 -18.44 -26.54
C LYS A 110 19.80 -18.00 -27.95
N GLU A 111 20.87 -17.24 -28.09
CA GLU A 111 21.67 -17.30 -29.32
C GLU A 111 22.86 -18.23 -29.11
N LYS A 112 22.70 -19.50 -29.50
CA LYS A 112 23.78 -20.31 -30.09
C LYS A 112 23.26 -21.65 -30.60
N LYS A 113 23.60 -21.89 -31.87
CA LYS A 113 23.59 -23.16 -32.64
C LYS A 113 22.23 -23.70 -33.14
N SER A 114 21.92 -23.38 -34.39
CA SER A 114 22.07 -24.37 -35.48
C SER A 114 22.35 -23.68 -36.83
N LYS A 115 23.62 -23.57 -37.20
CA LYS A 115 24.03 -23.37 -38.60
C LYS A 115 24.54 -24.70 -39.11
N HIS A 116 23.66 -25.54 -39.65
CA HIS A 116 24.08 -26.63 -40.55
C HIS A 116 23.29 -26.54 -41.86
N LYS A 117 23.91 -25.75 -42.75
CA LYS A 117 24.04 -25.87 -44.21
C LYS A 117 23.10 -26.87 -44.92
N SER A 118 22.17 -26.30 -45.67
CA SER A 118 21.53 -26.92 -46.84
C SER A 118 22.54 -27.64 -47.73
N LYS A 119 22.25 -28.89 -48.09
CA LYS A 119 22.67 -29.49 -49.37
C LYS A 119 21.49 -30.25 -49.97
N ARG A 120 20.89 -29.64 -50.98
CA ARG A 120 20.16 -30.32 -52.06
C ARG A 120 21.15 -31.18 -52.83
N THR A 121 20.82 -32.45 -53.06
CA THR A 121 21.20 -33.20 -54.27
C THR A 121 20.06 -34.17 -54.59
N ALA A 122 19.40 -33.94 -55.72
CA ALA A 122 18.56 -34.92 -56.41
C ALA A 122 19.46 -35.67 -57.40
N SER A 123 19.37 -37.00 -57.44
CA SER A 123 19.71 -37.83 -58.59
C SER A 123 19.23 -39.27 -58.36
N ASP A 124 18.56 -39.78 -59.39
CA ASP A 124 17.83 -41.04 -59.59
C ASP A 124 18.61 -42.37 -59.45
N ALA A 125 17.81 -43.46 -59.47
CA ALA A 125 18.11 -44.85 -59.86
C ALA A 125 18.91 -45.71 -58.84
N GLN A 126 18.56 -46.96 -58.50
CA GLN A 126 17.92 -48.05 -59.25
C GLN A 126 17.39 -49.13 -58.28
N LEU A 127 16.27 -49.75 -58.65
CA LEU A 127 15.92 -51.14 -58.33
C LEU A 127 16.63 -52.06 -59.33
#